data_AF-A0A7R9R1L4-F1
#
_entry.id   AF-A0A7R9R1L4-F1
#
_cell.length_a   1.000
_cell.length_b   1.000
_cell.length_c   1.000
_cell.angle_alpha   90.00
_cell.angle_beta   90.00
_cell.angle_gamma   90.00
#
_symmetry.space_group_name_H-M   'P 1'
#
loop_
_entity.id
_entity.type
_entity.pdbx_description
1 polymer ?
#
loop_
_entity_poly.entity_id
_entity_poly.type
_entity_poly.pdbx_seq_one_letter_code
_entity_poly.pdbx_strand_id
1 'polypeptide(L)'
;MKVGKHTASVNCRNKREGKQRAAQAILKLLHPQITSWGSLLRLYGRGSCKTPKEKKEEEQKITELQNTACANRPNYAILNKLKEEMLKLRATNNENSNSNKLMLENDSNRSPNLKCVDL
;
A
#
# COMPACT_ATOMS: atom_id res chain seq x y z
N MET A 1 -3.53 -9.43 -21.44
CA MET A 1 -3.18 -8.24 -20.63
C MET A 1 -1.68 -8.24 -20.36
N LYS A 2 -1.00 -7.09 -20.42
CA LYS A 2 0.46 -6.97 -20.21
C LYS A 2 0.74 -5.89 -19.15
N VAL A 3 1.61 -6.20 -18.19
CA VAL A 3 2.07 -5.27 -17.15
C VAL A 3 3.59 -5.43 -17.02
N GLY A 4 4.33 -4.46 -17.57
CA GLY A 4 5.80 -4.53 -17.64
C GLY A 4 6.28 -5.79 -18.35
N LYS A 5 7.03 -6.63 -17.61
CA LYS A 5 7.58 -7.90 -18.08
C LYS A 5 6.58 -9.07 -18.03
N HIS A 6 5.44 -8.91 -17.33
CA HIS A 6 4.47 -9.98 -17.11
C HIS A 6 3.31 -9.91 -18.12
N THR A 7 3.00 -11.03 -18.74
CA THR A 7 1.90 -11.18 -19.71
C THR A 7 0.97 -12.30 -19.28
N ALA A 8 -0.35 -12.05 -19.34
CA ALA A 8 -1.36 -13.05 -19.06
C ALA A 8 -2.46 -13.07 -20.13
N SER A 9 -2.81 -14.28 -20.58
CA SER A 9 -3.97 -14.55 -21.43
C SER A 9 -4.94 -15.42 -20.65
N VAL A 10 -6.24 -15.07 -20.70
CA VAL A 10 -7.30 -15.78 -19.97
C VAL A 10 -8.54 -15.89 -20.85
N ASN A 11 -9.17 -17.05 -20.82
CA ASN A 11 -10.47 -17.25 -21.44
C ASN A 11 -11.53 -16.65 -20.50
N CYS A 12 -12.40 -15.79 -21.05
CA CYS A 12 -13.41 -15.07 -20.29
C CYS A 12 -14.71 -14.94 -21.09
N ARG A 13 -15.85 -14.95 -20.39
CA ARG A 13 -17.16 -14.78 -21.01
C ARG A 13 -17.49 -13.31 -21.26
N ASN A 14 -16.98 -12.40 -20.42
CA ASN A 14 -17.16 -10.96 -20.57
C ASN A 14 -15.86 -10.19 -20.26
N LYS A 15 -15.79 -8.93 -20.74
CA LYS A 15 -14.59 -8.08 -20.61
C LYS A 15 -14.22 -7.78 -19.16
N ARG A 16 -15.20 -7.61 -18.27
CA ARG A 16 -14.98 -7.28 -16.84
C ARG A 16 -14.32 -8.45 -16.10
N GLU A 17 -14.86 -9.65 -16.26
CA GLU A 17 -14.34 -10.90 -15.73
C GLU A 17 -12.95 -11.18 -16.31
N GLY A 18 -12.77 -10.97 -17.63
CA GLY A 18 -11.47 -11.11 -18.28
C GLY A 18 -10.41 -10.21 -17.67
N LYS A 19 -10.74 -8.93 -17.43
CA LYS A 19 -9.84 -7.99 -16.75
C LYS A 19 -9.48 -8.46 -15.34
N GLN A 20 -10.46 -8.92 -14.57
CA GLN A 20 -10.24 -9.40 -13.21
C GLN A 20 -9.37 -10.67 -13.20
N ARG A 21 -9.71 -11.69 -13.99
CA ARG A 21 -8.92 -12.93 -14.07
C ARG A 21 -7.50 -12.68 -14.58
N ALA A 22 -7.34 -11.82 -15.58
CA ALA A 22 -6.01 -11.45 -16.06
C ALA A 22 -5.20 -10.73 -14.97
N ALA A 23 -5.83 -9.82 -14.21
CA ALA A 23 -5.18 -9.16 -13.08
C ALA A 23 -4.77 -10.15 -11.99
N GLN A 24 -5.63 -11.10 -11.65
CA GLN A 24 -5.32 -12.18 -10.70
C GLN A 24 -4.15 -13.04 -11.17
N ALA A 25 -4.12 -13.41 -12.46
CA ALA A 25 -3.03 -14.18 -13.04
C ALA A 25 -1.70 -13.42 -12.99
N ILE A 26 -1.70 -12.12 -13.29
CA ILE A 26 -0.51 -11.28 -13.18
C ILE A 26 -0.06 -11.13 -11.72
N LEU A 27 -0.98 -10.96 -10.76
CA LEU A 27 -0.64 -10.89 -9.34
C LEU A 27 0.05 -12.17 -8.85
N LYS A 28 -0.38 -13.34 -9.34
CA LYS A 28 0.27 -14.62 -9.03
C LYS A 28 1.68 -14.71 -9.59
N LEU A 29 1.92 -14.15 -10.79
CA LEU A 29 3.27 -14.09 -11.38
C LEU A 29 4.20 -13.14 -10.60
N LEU A 30 3.66 -12.06 -10.05
CA LEU A 30 4.42 -11.09 -9.26
C LEU A 30 4.83 -11.65 -7.89
N HIS A 31 3.99 -12.49 -7.27
CA HIS A 31 4.22 -13.05 -5.95
C HIS A 31 4.10 -14.58 -5.96
N PRO A 32 5.06 -15.29 -6.56
CA PRO A 32 5.01 -16.76 -6.65
C PRO A 32 4.99 -17.45 -5.28
N GLN A 33 5.55 -16.81 -4.25
CA GLN A 33 5.56 -17.29 -2.87
C GLN A 33 4.20 -17.20 -2.16
N ILE A 34 3.25 -16.44 -2.70
CA ILE A 34 1.93 -16.24 -2.08
C ILE A 34 0.94 -17.24 -2.67
N THR A 35 0.58 -18.25 -1.87
CA THR A 35 -0.34 -19.32 -2.28
C THR A 35 -1.79 -19.04 -1.91
N SER A 36 -2.03 -18.24 -0.88
CA SER A 36 -3.38 -17.94 -0.37
C SER A 36 -3.83 -16.53 -0.72
N TRP A 37 -5.11 -16.39 -1.07
CA TRP A 37 -5.74 -15.08 -1.26
C TRP A 37 -5.72 -14.24 0.01
N GLY A 38 -5.78 -14.86 1.20
CA GLY A 38 -5.75 -14.17 2.48
C GLY A 38 -4.44 -13.40 2.72
N SER A 39 -3.29 -14.01 2.38
CA SER A 39 -1.99 -13.35 2.47
C SER A 39 -1.89 -12.17 1.50
N LEU A 40 -2.39 -12.34 0.28
CA LEU A 40 -2.40 -11.30 -0.74
C LEU A 40 -3.32 -10.12 -0.34
N LEU A 41 -4.50 -10.41 0.21
CA LEU A 41 -5.39 -9.41 0.76
C LEU A 41 -4.79 -8.69 1.98
N ARG A 42 -3.95 -9.35 2.78
CA ARG A 42 -3.29 -8.66 3.90
C ARG A 42 -2.20 -7.71 3.40
N LEU A 43 -1.44 -8.13 2.39
CA LEU A 43 -0.37 -7.33 1.77
C LEU A 43 -0.91 -6.09 1.08
N TYR A 44 -2.00 -6.24 0.30
CA TYR A 44 -2.58 -5.15 -0.50
C TYR A 44 -3.82 -4.49 0.13
N GLY A 45 -4.46 -5.15 1.09
CA GLY A 45 -5.70 -4.67 1.71
C GLY A 45 -5.48 -3.89 3.01
N ARG A 46 -4.28 -3.94 3.63
CA ARG A 46 -3.94 -2.99 4.70
C ARG A 46 -3.92 -1.57 4.13
N GLY A 47 -4.94 -0.78 4.44
CA GLY A 47 -5.08 0.62 4.01
C GLY A 47 -5.95 0.85 2.76
N SER A 48 -6.41 -0.19 2.06
CA SER A 48 -7.21 0.03 0.83
C SER A 48 -8.62 0.58 1.11
N CYS A 49 -9.16 0.33 2.30
CA CYS A 49 -10.38 0.97 2.79
C CYS A 49 -10.24 1.09 4.31
N LYS A 50 -10.02 2.31 4.86
CA LYS A 50 -10.52 2.55 6.22
C LYS A 50 -12.01 2.22 6.14
N THR A 51 -12.46 1.22 6.90
CA THR A 51 -13.87 0.85 6.88
C THR A 51 -14.70 2.10 7.19
N PRO A 52 -15.91 2.26 6.63
CA PRO A 52 -16.77 3.40 6.97
C PRO A 52 -16.96 3.54 8.48
N LYS A 53 -16.91 2.41 9.20
CA LYS A 53 -16.92 2.33 10.65
C LYS A 53 -15.68 2.96 11.29
N GLU A 54 -14.47 2.59 10.86
CA GLU A 54 -13.22 3.20 11.35
C GLU A 54 -13.16 4.70 11.03
N LYS A 55 -13.62 5.13 9.85
CA LYS A 55 -13.72 6.57 9.52
C LYS A 55 -14.68 7.30 10.45
N LYS A 56 -15.85 6.71 10.70
CA LYS A 56 -16.86 7.30 11.60
C LYS A 56 -16.39 7.37 13.04
N GLU A 57 -15.70 6.34 13.53
CA GLU A 57 -15.10 6.33 14.87
C GLU A 57 -14.00 7.40 15.00
N GLU A 58 -13.20 7.60 13.95
CA GLU A 58 -12.17 8.63 13.90
C GLU A 58 -12.79 10.05 13.91
N GLU A 59 -13.86 10.28 13.13
CA GLU A 59 -14.62 11.55 13.12
C GLU A 59 -15.33 11.83 14.45
N GLN A 60 -15.92 10.80 15.08
CA GLN A 60 -16.55 10.91 16.39
C GLN A 60 -15.55 11.32 17.47
N LYS A 61 -14.35 10.75 17.43
CA LYS A 61 -13.28 11.10 18.38
C LYS A 61 -12.87 12.57 18.29
N ILE A 62 -12.89 13.17 17.11
CA ILE A 62 -12.62 14.61 16.94
C ILE A 62 -13.75 15.46 17.50
N THR A 63 -15.00 15.07 17.23
CA THR A 63 -16.19 15.75 17.77
C THR A 63 -16.21 15.73 19.29
N GLU A 64 -15.89 14.59 19.91
CA GLU A 64 -15.77 14.46 21.37
C GLU A 64 -14.68 15.37 21.94
N LEU A 65 -13.51 15.42 21.30
CA LEU A 65 -12.43 16.30 21.70
C LEU A 65 -12.84 17.78 21.61
N GLN A 66 -13.59 18.18 20.57
CA GLN A 66 -14.13 19.53 20.45
C GLN A 66 -15.13 19.86 21.55
N ASN A 67 -15.97 18.90 21.95
CA ASN A 67 -16.96 19.08 23.02
C ASN A 67 -16.34 19.25 24.41
N THR A 68 -15.08 18.79 24.62
CA THR A 68 -14.34 19.03 25.86
C THR A 68 -13.69 20.42 25.94
N ALA A 69 -13.83 21.26 24.90
CA ALA A 69 -13.30 22.61 24.90
C ALA A 69 -14.11 23.50 25.87
N CYS A 70 -13.40 24.19 26.77
CA CYS A 70 -13.99 25.24 27.59
C CYS A 70 -13.92 26.58 26.82
N ALA A 71 -14.98 27.39 26.89
CA ALA A 71 -14.98 28.72 26.28
C ALA A 71 -13.81 29.56 26.82
N ASN A 72 -13.12 30.28 25.94
CA ASN A 72 -11.94 31.12 26.23
C ASN A 72 -10.63 30.40 26.61
N ARG A 73 -10.50 29.09 26.36
CA ARG A 73 -9.22 28.38 26.48
C ARG A 73 -8.90 27.54 25.25
N PRO A 74 -7.61 27.42 24.86
CA PRO A 74 -7.21 26.55 23.76
C PRO A 74 -7.47 25.07 24.11
N ASN A 75 -7.89 24.31 23.10
CA ASN A 75 -8.16 22.87 23.25
C ASN A 75 -6.85 22.06 23.15
N TYR A 76 -6.21 21.86 24.29
CA TYR A 76 -4.97 21.08 24.38
C TYR A 76 -5.15 19.61 23.98
N ALA A 77 -6.36 19.05 24.10
CA ALA A 77 -6.63 17.66 23.74
C ALA A 77 -6.54 17.45 22.22
N ILE A 78 -7.08 18.38 21.42
CA ILE A 78 -6.92 18.40 19.95
C ILE A 78 -5.46 18.64 19.56
N LEU A 79 -4.78 19.59 20.21
CA LEU A 79 -3.38 19.91 19.90
C LEU A 79 -2.44 18.72 20.17
N ASN A 80 -2.65 18.00 21.27
CA ASN A 80 -1.90 16.79 21.59
C ASN A 80 -2.18 15.68 20.58
N LYS A 81 -3.46 15.48 20.20
CA LYS A 81 -3.83 14.50 19.17
C LYS A 81 -3.16 14.81 17.82
N LEU A 82 -3.12 16.09 17.42
CA LEU A 82 -2.42 16.53 16.22
C LEU A 82 -0.91 16.24 16.30
N LYS A 83 -0.28 16.54 17.44
CA LYS A 83 1.14 16.27 17.68
C LYS A 83 1.47 14.79 17.53
N GLU A 84 0.65 13.90 18.10
CA GLU A 84 0.83 12.46 17.99
C GLU A 84 0.75 11.97 16.53
N GLU A 85 -0.26 12.41 15.78
CA GLU A 85 -0.41 12.01 14.38
C GLU A 85 0.74 12.55 13.51
N MET A 86 1.22 13.76 13.76
CA MET A 86 2.40 14.32 13.08
C MET A 86 3.68 13.53 13.37
N LEU A 87 3.86 13.05 14.61
CA LEU A 87 4.98 12.18 14.96
C LEU A 87 4.90 10.81 14.26
N LYS A 88 3.70 10.23 14.16
CA LYS A 88 3.48 8.99 13.39
C LYS A 88 3.81 9.18 11.91
N LEU A 89 3.33 10.27 11.29
CA LEU A 89 3.62 10.60 9.89
C LEU A 89 5.14 10.75 9.65
N ARG A 90 5.85 11.39 10.59
CA ARG A 90 7.31 11.50 10.51
C ARG A 90 8.00 10.14 10.56
N ALA A 91 7.57 9.25 11.46
CA ALA A 91 8.13 7.91 11.56
C ALA A 91 7.91 7.10 10.27
N THR A 92 6.69 7.09 9.73
CA THR A 92 6.39 6.40 8.47
C THR A 92 7.15 6.99 7.28
N ASN A 93 7.31 8.31 7.22
CA ASN A 93 8.08 8.96 6.16
C ASN A 93 9.58 8.61 6.24
N ASN A 94 10.13 8.49 7.44
CA ASN A 94 11.50 8.04 7.65
C ASN A 94 11.68 6.57 7.25
N GLU A 95 10.75 5.69 7.62
CA GLU A 95 10.78 4.27 7.21
C GLU A 95 10.69 4.11 5.69
N ASN A 96 9.81 4.87 5.03
CA ASN A 96 9.69 4.88 3.57
C ASN A 96 10.96 5.43 2.90
N SER A 97 11.56 6.49 3.45
CA SER A 97 12.81 7.06 2.94
C SER A 97 13.99 6.09 3.10
N ASN A 98 14.04 5.35 4.21
CA ASN A 98 15.09 4.35 4.46
C ASN A 98 14.91 3.09 3.60
N SER A 99 13.66 2.67 3.36
CA SER A 99 13.33 1.57 2.44
C SER A 99 13.74 1.88 0.99
N ASN A 100 13.59 3.13 0.56
CA ASN A 100 14.07 3.59 -0.75
C ASN A 100 15.61 3.63 -0.85
N LYS A 101 16.32 3.84 0.27
CA LYS A 101 17.79 3.79 0.31
C LYS A 101 18.33 2.36 0.17
N LEU A 102 17.66 1.37 0.77
CA LEU A 102 18.10 -0.03 0.72
C LEU A 102 17.96 -0.68 -0.68
N MET A 103 17.11 -0.13 -1.56
CA MET A 103 16.96 -0.63 -2.94
C MET A 103 18.01 -0.11 -3.92
N LEU A 104 18.74 0.96 -3.60
CA LEU A 104 19.71 1.58 -4.51
C LEU A 104 21.15 1.04 -4.39
N GLU A 105 21.47 0.22 -3.39
CA GLU A 105 22.82 -0.36 -3.23
C GLU A 105 22.98 -1.77 -3.83
N ASN A 106 21.90 -2.43 -4.28
CA ASN A 106 21.97 -3.81 -4.78
C ASN A 106 22.15 -3.94 -6.31
N ASP A 107 22.25 -2.84 -7.05
CA ASP A 107 22.39 -2.86 -8.53
C ASP A 107 23.84 -2.70 -9.03
N SER A 108 24.85 -2.71 -8.15
CA SER A 108 26.26 -2.58 -8.54
C SER A 108 26.96 -3.90 -8.93
N ASN A 109 26.30 -5.06 -8.81
CA ASN A 109 26.94 -6.38 -8.97
C ASN A 109 26.22 -7.35 -9.92
N ARG A 110 25.49 -6.85 -10.93
CA ARG A 110 24.96 -7.71 -12.00
C ARG A 110 25.45 -7.25 -13.37
N SER A 111 26.67 -7.67 -13.70
CA SER A 111 27.18 -7.64 -15.08
C SER A 111 26.16 -8.29 -16.03
N PRO A 112 25.78 -7.64 -17.15
CA PRO A 112 25.03 -8.32 -18.19
C PRO A 112 26.05 -9.09 -19.04
N ASN A 113 26.09 -10.41 -18.89
CA ASN A 113 26.78 -11.25 -19.87
C ASN A 113 25.87 -11.33 -21.11
N LEU A 114 26.13 -10.43 -22.05
CA LEU A 114 25.59 -10.46 -23.39
C LEU A 114 26.47 -11.42 -24.21
N LYS A 115 26.00 -12.65 -24.43
CA LYS A 115 26.48 -13.46 -25.56
C LYS A 115 25.39 -13.49 -26.60
N CYS A 116 25.60 -12.70 -27.65
CA CYS A 116 25.15 -13.05 -28.99
C CYS A 116 25.81 -14.39 -29.32
N VAL A 117 25.04 -15.40 -29.69
CA VAL A 117 25.55 -16.54 -30.44
C VAL A 117 24.63 -16.69 -31.63
N ASP A 118 25.20 -16.37 -32.79
CA ASP A 118 24.65 -16.65 -34.10
C ASP A 118 24.51 -18.15 -34.31
N LEU A 119 23.32 -18.57 -34.78
CA LEU A 119 23.00 -19.61 -35.78
C LEU A 119 21.54 -20.04 -35.66
#